data_AF-A0A9E6DTJ8-F1
#
_entry.id   AF-A0A9E6DTJ8-F1
#
_cell.length_a   1.000
_cell.length_b   1.000
_cell.length_c   1.000
_cell.angle_alpha   90.00
_cell.angle_beta   90.00
_cell.angle_gamma   90.00
#
_symmetry.space_group_name_H-M   'P 1'
#
loop_
_entity.id
_entity.type
_entity.pdbx_description
1 polymer ?
#
loop_
_entity_poly.entity_id
_entity_poly.type
_entity_poly.pdbx_seq_one_letter_code
_entity_poly.pdbx_strand_id
1 'polypeptide(L)'
;MKKYKLLKYSLVTLIMLFLQFLKPLYLLAGSGNTNKNYVNIHQDSSYLYIDANGIPNHETGQFPGKGNPHAISEQNYHFKVIKNPQFADQNTIISNNNVGVALNGIPFDPGTAECYGKRQGRGHGYCQWRYEAIVSGSKKLGLDNSNAHVQPNGAYHYHGIPTKLLPFLEQQGDIIHVGYAADGFRIFVSKSNSYKPSYVLKHGTRSIGGEYDGTFTQDFEYSAGSGNLDECNGIEISGEYAYFVTDRFPFVPRCLKGNPDKSFFHNSGDHHHKKSYQDGNEK
;
A
#
# COMPACT_ATOMS: atom_id res chain seq x y z
N MET A 1 57.11 9.37 -49.11
CA MET A 1 56.19 8.74 -48.13
C MET A 1 54.75 9.16 -48.43
N LYS A 2 53.82 8.24 -48.20
CA LYS A 2 52.50 8.07 -48.85
C LYS A 2 51.56 9.29 -48.83
N LYS A 3 51.00 9.62 -50.01
CA LYS A 3 49.83 10.49 -50.20
C LYS A 3 48.56 9.65 -49.95
N TYR A 4 47.73 10.02 -48.98
CA TYR A 4 46.40 9.42 -48.80
C TYR A 4 45.36 10.22 -49.58
N LYS A 5 44.69 9.55 -50.54
CA LYS A 5 43.50 10.04 -51.25
C LYS A 5 42.30 10.04 -50.28
N LEU A 6 41.61 11.16 -50.14
CA LEU A 6 40.24 11.18 -49.61
C LEU A 6 39.31 10.50 -50.63
N LEU A 7 38.65 9.40 -50.23
CA LEU A 7 37.50 8.89 -50.95
C LEU A 7 36.27 9.75 -50.61
N LYS A 8 35.71 10.40 -51.63
CA LYS A 8 34.37 10.99 -51.58
C LYS A 8 33.35 9.84 -51.64
N TYR A 9 32.65 9.59 -50.55
CA TYR A 9 31.45 8.76 -50.58
C TYR A 9 30.24 9.65 -50.93
N SER A 10 29.51 9.24 -51.96
CA SER A 10 28.31 9.91 -52.47
C SER A 10 27.14 9.74 -51.50
N LEU A 11 26.37 10.81 -51.30
CA LEU A 11 25.25 10.96 -50.36
C LEU A 11 24.02 10.10 -50.67
N VAL A 12 24.09 9.18 -51.65
CA VAL A 12 22.93 8.45 -52.18
C VAL A 12 22.76 7.05 -51.58
N THR A 13 23.65 6.61 -50.69
CA THR A 13 23.58 5.26 -50.07
C THR A 13 23.29 5.27 -48.57
N LEU A 14 22.51 6.25 -48.08
CA LEU A 14 22.08 6.32 -46.66
C LEU A 14 20.56 6.53 -46.49
N ILE A 15 19.74 6.23 -47.51
CA ILE A 15 18.27 6.41 -47.47
C ILE A 15 17.51 5.07 -47.65
N MET A 16 18.19 3.93 -47.65
CA MET A 16 17.55 2.60 -47.80
C MET A 16 17.81 1.70 -46.59
N LEU A 17 17.44 2.15 -45.38
CA LEU A 17 17.44 1.30 -44.18
C LEU A 17 16.49 1.75 -43.06
N PHE A 18 15.43 2.49 -43.40
CA PHE A 18 14.46 3.01 -42.41
C PHE A 18 12.98 2.80 -42.79
N LEU A 19 12.65 1.71 -43.51
CA LEU A 19 11.27 1.51 -43.99
C LEU A 19 10.70 0.09 -43.86
N GLN A 20 11.22 -0.75 -42.97
CA GLN A 20 10.58 -2.05 -42.69
C GLN A 20 10.64 -2.37 -41.20
N PHE A 21 9.70 -1.85 -40.40
CA PHE A 21 9.11 -2.50 -39.21
C PHE A 21 7.97 -1.63 -38.65
N LEU A 22 7.03 -1.19 -39.49
CA LEU A 22 5.71 -0.76 -39.00
C LEU A 22 4.87 -2.03 -38.84
N LYS A 23 5.01 -2.71 -37.70
CA LYS A 23 4.03 -3.70 -37.28
C LYS A 23 2.73 -2.95 -36.97
N PRO A 24 1.56 -3.43 -37.42
CA PRO A 24 0.29 -2.83 -37.03
C PRO A 24 0.17 -2.90 -35.50
N LEU A 25 0.09 -1.73 -34.88
CA LEU A 25 -0.21 -1.59 -33.46
C LEU A 25 -1.67 -1.98 -33.27
N TYR A 26 -1.91 -3.25 -32.94
CA TYR A 26 -3.22 -3.66 -32.44
C TYR A 26 -3.41 -2.96 -31.08
N LEU A 27 -4.20 -1.89 -31.09
CA LEU A 27 -4.69 -1.25 -29.89
C LEU A 27 -5.66 -2.24 -29.23
N LEU A 28 -5.14 -3.11 -28.36
CA LEU A 28 -5.99 -3.79 -27.40
C LEU A 28 -6.54 -2.70 -26.49
N ALA A 29 -7.83 -2.41 -26.62
CA ALA A 29 -8.56 -1.62 -25.66
C ALA A 29 -8.48 -2.36 -24.32
N GLY A 30 -7.49 -1.99 -23.50
CA GLY A 30 -7.49 -2.32 -22.10
C GLY A 30 -8.76 -1.74 -21.51
N SER A 31 -9.50 -2.56 -20.76
CA SER A 31 -10.59 -2.12 -19.90
C SER A 31 -10.01 -1.26 -18.78
N GLY A 32 -9.52 -0.07 -19.14
CA GLY A 32 -9.04 0.95 -18.23
C GLY A 32 -10.26 1.59 -17.59
N ASN A 33 -10.34 1.49 -16.27
CA ASN A 33 -11.28 2.27 -15.49
C ASN A 33 -11.13 3.75 -15.89
N THR A 34 -12.19 4.34 -16.43
CA THR A 34 -12.17 5.67 -17.08
C THR A 34 -12.08 6.83 -16.10
N ASN A 35 -12.09 6.54 -14.80
CA ASN A 35 -12.11 7.56 -13.76
C ASN A 35 -10.69 8.05 -13.49
N LYS A 36 -10.53 9.36 -13.45
CA LYS A 36 -9.25 10.02 -13.15
C LYS A 36 -9.09 10.12 -11.64
N ASN A 37 -7.87 10.00 -11.12
CA ASN A 37 -7.58 10.31 -9.73
C ASN A 37 -8.06 11.73 -9.37
N TYR A 38 -8.76 11.83 -8.24
CA TYR A 38 -9.13 13.08 -7.59
C TYR A 38 -8.65 13.02 -6.15
N VAL A 39 -7.85 14.02 -5.78
CA VAL A 39 -7.47 14.32 -4.40
C VAL A 39 -7.44 15.84 -4.23
N ASN A 40 -8.11 16.33 -3.21
CA ASN A 40 -8.10 17.74 -2.82
C ASN A 40 -7.66 17.86 -1.37
N ILE A 41 -6.50 18.47 -1.17
CA ILE A 41 -5.94 18.71 0.16
C ILE A 41 -6.14 20.18 0.49
N HIS A 42 -6.91 20.44 1.54
CA HIS A 42 -7.17 21.78 2.05
C HIS A 42 -6.98 21.80 3.57
N GLN A 43 -6.92 22.99 4.17
CA GLN A 43 -6.60 23.11 5.59
C GLN A 43 -7.25 24.32 6.24
N ASP A 44 -7.44 24.22 7.55
CA ASP A 44 -7.69 25.35 8.44
C ASP A 44 -6.51 25.54 9.41
N SER A 45 -6.72 26.28 10.51
CA SER A 45 -5.69 26.52 11.52
C SER A 45 -5.24 25.24 12.24
N SER A 46 -6.12 24.25 12.39
CA SER A 46 -5.95 23.09 13.25
C SER A 46 -5.86 21.77 12.50
N TYR A 47 -6.49 21.69 11.32
CA TYR A 47 -6.64 20.45 10.57
C TYR A 47 -6.24 20.61 9.10
N LEU A 48 -5.78 19.49 8.56
CA LEU A 48 -5.67 19.21 7.13
C LEU A 48 -6.79 18.23 6.76
N TYR A 49 -7.48 18.51 5.67
CA TYR A 49 -8.57 17.70 5.14
C TYR A 49 -8.16 17.14 3.78
N ILE A 50 -8.45 15.86 3.55
CA ILE A 50 -8.13 15.16 2.30
C ILE A 50 -9.42 14.56 1.76
N ASP A 51 -10.00 15.21 0.76
CA ASP A 51 -11.10 14.66 -0.02
C ASP A 51 -10.53 13.84 -1.17
N ALA A 52 -10.96 12.59 -1.33
CA ALA A 52 -10.40 11.71 -2.35
C ALA A 52 -11.41 10.73 -2.93
N ASN A 53 -11.26 10.42 -4.22
CA ASN A 53 -12.11 9.42 -4.88
C ASN A 53 -11.53 7.99 -4.86
N GLY A 54 -10.37 7.78 -4.23
CA GLY A 54 -9.74 6.45 -4.10
C GLY A 54 -9.22 5.84 -5.41
N ILE A 55 -9.19 6.59 -6.50
CA ILE A 55 -8.66 6.10 -7.79
C ILE A 55 -7.16 6.38 -7.87
N PRO A 56 -6.29 5.40 -8.16
CA PRO A 56 -4.84 5.64 -8.18
C PRO A 56 -4.42 6.51 -9.37
N ASN A 57 -3.44 7.38 -9.14
CA ASN A 57 -2.79 8.21 -10.16
C ASN A 57 -1.59 7.53 -10.85
N HIS A 58 -1.43 6.22 -10.64
CA HIS A 58 -0.36 5.41 -11.20
C HIS A 58 -0.94 4.12 -11.80
N GLU A 59 -0.11 3.43 -12.59
CA GLU A 59 -0.45 2.11 -13.13
C GLU A 59 -0.78 1.11 -12.01
N THR A 60 -1.84 0.34 -12.19
CA THR A 60 -2.28 -0.72 -11.27
C THR A 60 -2.11 -2.10 -11.90
N GLY A 61 -2.27 -3.14 -11.08
CA GLY A 61 -2.49 -4.49 -11.57
C GLY A 61 -3.81 -4.63 -12.35
N GLN A 62 -4.03 -5.81 -12.93
CA GLN A 62 -5.27 -6.12 -13.62
C GLN A 62 -6.40 -6.40 -12.61
N PHE A 63 -7.34 -5.48 -12.48
CA PHE A 63 -8.51 -5.57 -11.60
C PHE A 63 -9.79 -5.29 -12.40
N PRO A 64 -10.72 -6.26 -12.54
CA PRO A 64 -10.68 -7.61 -11.98
C PRO A 64 -9.72 -8.54 -12.73
N GLY A 65 -9.22 -9.58 -12.06
CA GLY A 65 -8.28 -10.56 -12.60
C GLY A 65 -8.12 -11.82 -11.73
N LYS A 66 -7.27 -12.76 -12.17
CA LYS A 66 -7.09 -14.10 -11.55
C LYS A 66 -6.73 -14.06 -10.05
N GLY A 67 -6.09 -12.99 -9.58
CA GLY A 67 -5.70 -12.82 -8.17
C GLY A 67 -6.69 -12.01 -7.32
N ASN A 68 -7.57 -11.22 -7.95
CA ASN A 68 -8.54 -10.38 -7.27
C ASN A 68 -9.72 -10.13 -8.23
N PRO A 69 -10.93 -10.63 -7.93
CA PRO A 69 -12.08 -10.55 -8.84
C PRO A 69 -12.80 -9.19 -8.80
N HIS A 70 -12.33 -8.24 -8.00
CA HIS A 70 -12.98 -6.94 -7.81
C HIS A 70 -12.40 -5.90 -8.77
N ALA A 71 -13.26 -5.01 -9.26
CA ALA A 71 -12.88 -3.88 -10.09
C ALA A 71 -12.67 -2.64 -9.20
N ILE A 72 -11.68 -1.81 -9.53
CA ILE A 72 -11.52 -0.51 -8.87
C ILE A 72 -12.76 0.33 -9.15
N SER A 73 -13.30 1.03 -8.16
CA SER A 73 -14.36 2.03 -8.37
C SER A 73 -14.14 3.23 -7.47
N GLU A 74 -14.74 4.37 -7.84
CA GLU A 74 -14.68 5.58 -7.03
C GLU A 74 -15.27 5.33 -5.64
N GLN A 75 -14.60 5.92 -4.66
CA GLN A 75 -15.00 5.98 -3.26
C GLN A 75 -15.29 7.44 -2.91
N ASN A 76 -15.87 7.70 -1.74
CA ASN A 76 -16.09 9.06 -1.25
C ASN A 76 -15.39 9.25 0.09
N TYR A 77 -14.09 9.50 0.06
CA TYR A 77 -13.27 9.67 1.25
C TYR A 77 -13.19 11.13 1.68
N HIS A 78 -13.29 11.36 2.98
CA HIS A 78 -13.11 12.64 3.64
C HIS A 78 -12.27 12.45 4.91
N PHE A 79 -10.94 12.52 4.77
CA PHE A 79 -10.03 12.34 5.92
C PHE A 79 -9.77 13.66 6.61
N LYS A 80 -9.69 13.62 7.94
CA LYS A 80 -9.36 14.77 8.79
C LYS A 80 -8.12 14.47 9.62
N VAL A 81 -7.08 15.28 9.44
CA VAL A 81 -5.74 15.09 9.99
C VAL A 81 -5.40 16.28 10.89
N ILE A 82 -5.05 16.04 12.15
CA ILE A 82 -4.61 17.13 13.04
C ILE A 82 -3.21 17.61 12.64
N LYS A 83 -3.01 18.93 12.55
CA LYS A 83 -1.73 19.51 12.08
C LYS A 83 -0.61 19.47 13.12
N ASN A 84 -0.98 19.48 14.39
CA ASN A 84 -0.04 19.43 15.52
C ASN A 84 -0.33 18.16 16.34
N PRO A 85 0.04 16.98 15.84
CA PRO A 85 -0.20 15.73 16.53
C PRO A 85 0.52 15.71 17.89
N GLN A 86 -0.07 15.01 18.85
CA GLN A 86 0.48 14.83 20.19
C GLN A 86 0.45 13.34 20.53
N PHE A 87 1.44 12.91 21.31
CA PHE A 87 1.43 11.57 21.88
C PHE A 87 0.23 11.41 22.82
N ALA A 88 -0.46 10.28 22.70
CA ALA A 88 -1.45 9.83 23.66
C ALA A 88 -0.76 9.04 24.78
N ASP A 89 -1.46 8.86 25.90
CA ASP A 89 -0.94 8.08 27.04
C ASP A 89 -0.68 6.61 26.68
N GLN A 90 -1.40 6.09 25.69
CA GLN A 90 -1.25 4.73 25.19
C GLN A 90 -1.33 4.69 23.66
N ASN A 91 -0.56 3.78 23.07
CA ASN A 91 -0.62 3.52 21.65
C ASN A 91 -2.01 2.95 21.29
N THR A 92 -2.59 3.43 20.19
CA THR A 92 -3.84 2.88 19.65
C THR A 92 -3.52 1.80 18.63
N ILE A 93 -3.87 0.54 18.90
CA ILE A 93 -3.73 -0.55 17.93
C ILE A 93 -4.75 -0.38 16.80
N ILE A 94 -4.27 -0.43 15.55
CA ILE A 94 -5.09 -0.33 14.34
C ILE A 94 -5.11 -1.68 13.65
N SER A 95 -6.17 -2.45 13.88
CA SER A 95 -6.35 -3.78 13.28
C SER A 95 -7.44 -3.82 12.21
N ASN A 96 -8.36 -2.85 12.20
CA ASN A 96 -9.64 -2.90 11.48
C ASN A 96 -9.95 -1.64 10.67
N ASN A 97 -9.02 -0.68 10.64
CA ASN A 97 -9.22 0.64 10.09
C ASN A 97 -7.98 1.04 9.30
N ASN A 98 -8.12 2.05 8.46
CA ASN A 98 -6.96 2.62 7.80
C ASN A 98 -6.05 3.26 8.84
N VAL A 99 -4.75 2.97 8.78
CA VAL A 99 -3.78 3.62 9.68
C VAL A 99 -3.43 5.03 9.20
N GLY A 100 -3.65 5.29 7.92
CA GLY A 100 -3.38 6.56 7.28
C GLY A 100 -3.84 6.58 5.83
N VAL A 101 -3.52 7.68 5.15
CA VAL A 101 -3.84 7.91 3.74
C VAL A 101 -2.62 8.45 3.01
N ALA A 102 -2.35 7.92 1.83
CA ALA A 102 -1.30 8.38 0.95
C ALA A 102 -1.64 9.74 0.32
N LEU A 103 -0.64 10.48 -0.14
CA LEU A 103 -0.82 11.81 -0.74
C LEU A 103 -1.66 11.81 -2.04
N ASN A 104 -1.86 10.67 -2.67
CA ASN A 104 -2.79 10.51 -3.80
C ASN A 104 -4.23 10.17 -3.38
N GLY A 105 -4.52 10.16 -2.08
CA GLY A 105 -5.86 9.89 -1.54
C GLY A 105 -6.20 8.41 -1.34
N ILE A 106 -5.22 7.51 -1.46
CA ILE A 106 -5.42 6.06 -1.30
C ILE A 106 -5.09 5.64 0.14
N PRO A 107 -5.98 4.89 0.83
CA PRO A 107 -5.72 4.46 2.20
C PRO A 107 -4.58 3.45 2.35
N PHE A 108 -3.94 3.45 3.51
CA PHE A 108 -3.07 2.37 4.00
C PHE A 108 -3.86 1.48 4.96
N ASP A 109 -4.07 0.22 4.57
CA ASP A 109 -4.70 -0.78 5.43
C ASP A 109 -3.62 -1.69 6.04
N PRO A 110 -3.41 -1.66 7.37
CA PRO A 110 -2.39 -2.46 7.99
C PRO A 110 -2.67 -3.96 7.91
N GLY A 111 -3.92 -4.40 7.98
CA GLY A 111 -4.26 -5.81 8.19
C GLY A 111 -5.16 -6.37 7.10
N THR A 112 -5.31 -7.69 7.09
CA THR A 112 -6.23 -8.38 6.16
C THR A 112 -7.46 -8.88 6.93
N ALA A 113 -8.54 -9.24 6.25
CA ALA A 113 -9.72 -9.84 6.91
C ALA A 113 -9.64 -11.38 6.98
N GLU A 114 -8.64 -11.96 6.33
CA GLU A 114 -8.41 -13.38 6.15
C GLU A 114 -7.92 -14.01 7.45
N CYS A 115 -8.63 -15.04 7.89
CA CYS A 115 -8.44 -15.64 9.20
C CYS A 115 -8.40 -17.16 9.13
N TYR A 116 -7.47 -17.74 9.88
CA TYR A 116 -7.40 -19.17 10.17
C TYR A 116 -7.63 -19.42 11.67
N GLY A 117 -8.36 -20.49 11.99
CA GLY A 117 -8.69 -20.88 13.35
C GLY A 117 -9.86 -20.09 13.95
N LYS A 118 -9.83 -19.85 15.27
CA LYS A 118 -10.92 -19.20 16.00
C LYS A 118 -11.10 -17.75 15.54
N ARG A 119 -12.35 -17.37 15.31
CA ARG A 119 -12.75 -16.01 14.93
C ARG A 119 -13.93 -15.52 15.78
N GLN A 120 -13.90 -14.25 16.17
CA GLN A 120 -15.05 -13.56 16.77
C GLN A 120 -15.28 -12.24 16.05
N GLY A 121 -16.51 -12.01 15.58
CA GLY A 121 -16.87 -10.84 14.79
C GLY A 121 -16.69 -11.02 13.27
N ARG A 122 -17.05 -9.97 12.52
CA ARG A 122 -16.93 -9.90 11.05
C ARG A 122 -15.69 -9.09 10.65
N GLY A 123 -15.28 -9.21 9.38
CA GLY A 123 -14.11 -8.55 8.82
C GLY A 123 -12.88 -8.75 9.70
N HIS A 124 -12.38 -7.65 10.26
CA HIS A 124 -11.19 -7.61 11.07
C HIS A 124 -11.43 -7.90 12.57
N GLY A 125 -12.52 -8.56 12.97
CA GLY A 125 -12.72 -9.03 14.36
C GLY A 125 -11.58 -9.92 14.89
N TYR A 126 -11.66 -10.35 16.16
CA TYR A 126 -10.65 -11.25 16.74
C TYR A 126 -10.40 -12.43 15.79
N CYS A 127 -9.13 -12.66 15.51
CA CYS A 127 -8.66 -13.75 14.67
C CYS A 127 -7.47 -14.41 15.33
N GLN A 128 -7.52 -15.73 15.47
CA GLN A 128 -6.44 -16.50 16.06
C GLN A 128 -5.16 -16.42 15.22
N TRP A 129 -5.29 -16.57 13.90
CA TRP A 129 -4.18 -16.48 12.93
C TRP A 129 -4.61 -15.69 11.70
N ARG A 130 -4.16 -14.44 11.61
CA ARG A 130 -4.55 -13.52 10.53
C ARG A 130 -3.51 -13.54 9.43
N TYR A 131 -3.93 -13.75 8.20
CA TYR A 131 -2.99 -13.83 7.08
C TYR A 131 -2.36 -12.46 6.78
N GLU A 132 -1.11 -12.44 6.37
CA GLU A 132 -0.46 -11.25 5.84
C GLU A 132 -0.61 -11.16 4.32
N ALA A 133 -0.79 -9.94 3.80
CA ALA A 133 -0.88 -9.72 2.35
C ALA A 133 0.49 -9.86 1.66
N ILE A 134 1.58 -9.74 2.43
CA ILE A 134 2.97 -9.93 1.99
C ILE A 134 3.60 -10.98 2.90
N VAL A 135 4.01 -12.11 2.33
CA VAL A 135 4.57 -13.25 3.06
C VAL A 135 5.94 -13.58 2.49
N SER A 136 7.00 -13.45 3.30
CA SER A 136 8.38 -13.75 2.89
C SER A 136 8.76 -13.10 1.54
N GLY A 137 8.44 -11.80 1.39
CA GLY A 137 8.68 -11.02 0.16
C GLY A 137 7.74 -11.34 -1.01
N SER A 138 6.87 -12.34 -0.86
CA SER A 138 5.89 -12.73 -1.87
C SER A 138 4.56 -12.04 -1.64
N LYS A 139 4.03 -11.43 -2.70
CA LYS A 139 2.70 -10.84 -2.75
C LYS A 139 1.62 -11.92 -2.72
N LYS A 140 0.67 -11.82 -1.79
CA LYS A 140 -0.51 -12.69 -1.65
C LYS A 140 -1.79 -11.88 -1.90
N LEU A 141 -2.96 -12.53 -1.82
CA LEU A 141 -4.28 -11.87 -1.90
C LEU A 141 -4.50 -10.96 -3.12
N GLY A 142 -3.80 -11.22 -4.23
CA GLY A 142 -3.91 -10.43 -5.45
C GLY A 142 -3.28 -9.05 -5.41
N LEU A 143 -2.30 -8.80 -4.52
CA LEU A 143 -1.54 -7.55 -4.53
C LEU A 143 -0.85 -7.31 -5.88
N ASP A 144 -0.91 -6.07 -6.35
CA ASP A 144 -0.17 -5.60 -7.52
C ASP A 144 1.24 -5.10 -7.17
N ASN A 145 1.93 -4.52 -8.15
CA ASN A 145 3.30 -4.03 -8.00
C ASN A 145 3.46 -2.84 -7.03
N SER A 146 2.36 -2.24 -6.59
CA SER A 146 2.34 -1.18 -5.56
C SER A 146 1.97 -1.73 -4.17
N ASN A 147 1.97 -3.05 -4.00
CA ASN A 147 1.54 -3.71 -2.76
C ASN A 147 0.09 -3.35 -2.39
N ALA A 148 -0.77 -3.20 -3.40
CA ALA A 148 -2.18 -2.87 -3.21
C ALA A 148 -3.10 -3.85 -3.93
N HIS A 149 -4.33 -3.92 -3.45
CA HIS A 149 -5.40 -4.67 -4.11
C HIS A 149 -6.75 -3.99 -3.86
N VAL A 150 -7.82 -4.63 -4.34
CA VAL A 150 -9.17 -4.04 -4.38
C VAL A 150 -10.11 -4.82 -3.47
N GLN A 151 -10.81 -4.10 -2.59
CA GLN A 151 -11.86 -4.68 -1.74
C GLN A 151 -13.14 -4.97 -2.56
N PRO A 152 -14.10 -5.78 -2.02
CA PRO A 152 -15.37 -6.05 -2.69
C PRO A 152 -16.20 -4.82 -3.08
N ASN A 153 -16.07 -3.71 -2.37
CA ASN A 153 -16.73 -2.42 -2.67
C ASN A 153 -15.97 -1.58 -3.73
N GLY A 154 -14.88 -2.10 -4.28
CA GLY A 154 -14.04 -1.45 -5.28
C GLY A 154 -12.95 -0.52 -4.72
N ALA A 155 -12.78 -0.46 -3.40
CA ALA A 155 -11.73 0.34 -2.77
C ALA A 155 -10.33 -0.26 -3.02
N TYR A 156 -9.50 0.46 -3.79
CA TYR A 156 -8.08 0.18 -3.93
C TYR A 156 -7.32 0.75 -2.72
N HIS A 157 -6.42 -0.03 -2.11
CA HIS A 157 -5.70 0.35 -0.89
C HIS A 157 -4.35 -0.36 -0.77
N TYR A 158 -3.39 0.27 -0.07
CA TYR A 158 -2.03 -0.24 0.08
C TYR A 158 -1.85 -1.06 1.37
N HIS A 159 -1.14 -2.18 1.25
CA HIS A 159 -0.65 -3.01 2.37
C HIS A 159 0.87 -2.89 2.60
N GLY A 160 1.56 -2.04 1.83
CA GLY A 160 3.01 -1.87 1.92
C GLY A 160 3.47 -0.64 1.13
N ILE A 161 4.76 -0.62 0.78
CA ILE A 161 5.36 0.50 0.03
C ILE A 161 4.59 0.71 -1.28
N PRO A 162 4.01 1.91 -1.53
CA PRO A 162 3.25 2.19 -2.74
C PRO A 162 4.21 2.48 -3.90
N THR A 163 4.91 1.45 -4.38
CA THR A 163 6.08 1.56 -5.27
C THR A 163 5.84 2.42 -6.51
N LYS A 164 4.66 2.31 -7.14
CA LYS A 164 4.33 3.09 -8.34
C LYS A 164 3.88 4.52 -8.04
N LEU A 165 3.51 4.83 -6.79
CA LEU A 165 3.25 6.20 -6.36
C LEU A 165 4.55 6.99 -6.15
N LEU A 166 5.61 6.36 -5.62
CA LEU A 166 6.84 7.06 -5.21
C LEU A 166 7.40 8.02 -6.27
N PRO A 167 7.46 7.69 -7.58
CA PRO A 167 7.99 8.60 -8.60
C PRO A 167 7.19 9.91 -8.79
N PHE A 168 5.94 9.96 -8.33
CA PHE A 168 5.08 11.15 -8.42
C PHE A 168 5.22 12.10 -7.22
N LEU A 169 5.94 11.68 -6.18
CA LEU A 169 6.09 12.43 -4.94
C LEU A 169 7.41 13.20 -4.94
N GLU A 170 7.47 14.24 -4.11
CA GLU A 170 8.70 15.02 -3.93
C GLU A 170 9.85 14.12 -3.42
N GLN A 171 10.96 14.17 -4.16
CA GLN A 171 12.14 13.39 -3.87
C GLN A 171 13.15 14.27 -3.13
N GLN A 172 13.24 14.15 -1.81
CA GLN A 172 14.20 14.88 -0.99
C GLN A 172 14.96 13.93 -0.05
N GLY A 173 16.30 13.91 -0.15
CA GLY A 173 17.12 13.05 0.72
C GLY A 173 16.78 11.56 0.57
N ASP A 174 16.88 10.80 1.66
CA ASP A 174 16.54 9.36 1.69
C ASP A 174 15.05 9.08 1.95
N ILE A 175 14.35 9.98 2.66
CA ILE A 175 12.98 9.78 3.11
C ILE A 175 11.99 10.51 2.18
N ILE A 176 10.98 9.79 1.71
CA ILE A 176 9.90 10.34 0.89
C ILE A 176 8.66 10.44 1.76
N HIS A 177 8.09 11.64 1.88
CA HIS A 177 6.79 11.81 2.55
C HIS A 177 5.70 11.22 1.66
N VAL A 178 5.04 10.15 2.13
CA VAL A 178 4.06 9.40 1.34
C VAL A 178 2.62 9.62 1.79
N GLY A 179 2.39 10.14 2.99
CA GLY A 179 1.03 10.35 3.49
C GLY A 179 0.96 10.79 4.95
N TYR A 180 -0.26 10.85 5.47
CA TYR A 180 -0.56 11.19 6.86
C TYR A 180 -1.23 10.03 7.56
N ALA A 181 -0.83 9.80 8.81
CA ALA A 181 -1.47 8.84 9.70
C ALA A 181 -2.74 9.43 10.31
N ALA A 182 -3.64 8.56 10.78
CA ALA A 182 -4.92 8.98 11.32
C ALA A 182 -4.80 9.87 12.57
N ASP A 183 -3.67 9.80 13.28
CA ASP A 183 -3.37 10.62 14.47
C ASP A 183 -2.61 11.92 14.16
N GLY A 184 -2.34 12.21 12.88
CA GLY A 184 -1.72 13.46 12.42
C GLY A 184 -0.23 13.38 12.11
N PHE A 185 0.49 12.36 12.57
CA PHE A 185 1.91 12.22 12.23
C PHE A 185 2.10 11.84 10.75
N ARG A 186 3.24 12.21 10.20
CA ARG A 186 3.58 11.92 8.79
C ARG A 186 4.03 10.48 8.61
N ILE A 187 3.77 9.93 7.44
CA ILE A 187 4.17 8.59 7.00
C ILE A 187 5.22 8.75 5.90
N PHE A 188 6.34 8.03 6.03
CA PHE A 188 7.45 8.06 5.09
C PHE A 188 7.81 6.69 4.53
N VAL A 189 8.55 6.70 3.43
CA VAL A 189 9.29 5.56 2.89
C VAL A 189 10.75 5.95 2.77
N SER A 190 11.67 5.06 3.16
CA SER A 190 13.12 5.22 2.97
C SER A 190 13.55 4.55 1.68
N LYS A 191 14.24 5.29 0.80
CA LYS A 191 14.73 4.75 -0.48
C LYS A 191 15.83 3.71 -0.30
N SER A 192 16.68 3.90 0.71
CA SER A 192 17.80 3.00 1.02
C SER A 192 17.44 1.89 2.02
N ASN A 193 16.19 1.84 2.49
CA ASN A 193 15.76 0.98 3.60
C ASN A 193 16.61 1.16 4.87
N SER A 194 17.02 2.41 5.15
CA SER A 194 17.77 2.78 6.36
C SER A 194 16.93 2.72 7.63
N TYR A 195 15.60 2.70 7.48
CA TYR A 195 14.63 2.65 8.58
C TYR A 195 14.03 1.26 8.66
N LYS A 196 14.35 0.56 9.74
CA LYS A 196 14.23 -0.88 9.90
C LYS A 196 13.22 -1.18 11.01
N PRO A 197 12.13 -1.92 10.71
CA PRO A 197 11.22 -2.41 11.74
C PRO A 197 11.94 -3.21 12.80
N SER A 198 11.49 -3.09 14.05
CA SER A 198 11.98 -3.90 15.17
C SER A 198 11.06 -5.12 15.43
N TYR A 199 10.63 -5.78 14.36
CA TYR A 199 9.85 -7.01 14.41
C TYR A 199 10.67 -8.16 13.84
N VAL A 200 10.63 -9.30 14.53
CA VAL A 200 11.34 -10.53 14.13
C VAL A 200 10.35 -11.66 13.96
N LEU A 201 10.67 -12.61 13.09
CA LEU A 201 9.94 -13.88 13.03
C LEU A 201 10.26 -14.68 14.29
N LYS A 202 9.22 -15.24 14.90
CA LYS A 202 9.39 -16.23 15.96
C LYS A 202 10.04 -17.49 15.40
N HIS A 203 10.67 -18.27 16.27
CA HIS A 203 11.27 -19.56 15.91
C HIS A 203 10.38 -20.72 16.34
N GLY A 204 10.45 -21.83 15.59
CA GLY A 204 9.76 -23.08 15.90
C GLY A 204 8.41 -23.25 15.20
N THR A 205 7.54 -24.05 15.80
CA THR A 205 6.27 -24.49 15.21
C THR A 205 5.09 -23.75 15.83
N ARG A 206 4.10 -23.38 15.01
CA ARG A 206 2.84 -22.79 15.45
C ARG A 206 2.02 -23.80 16.25
N SER A 207 1.14 -23.31 17.11
CA SER A 207 0.17 -24.16 17.81
C SER A 207 -0.83 -24.87 16.87
N ILE A 208 -0.94 -24.40 15.63
CA ILE A 208 -1.80 -24.96 14.57
C ILE A 208 -1.03 -25.84 13.57
N GLY A 209 0.25 -26.11 13.84
CA GLY A 209 1.15 -26.79 12.91
C GLY A 209 1.81 -25.86 11.88
N GLY A 210 2.90 -26.33 11.28
CA GLY A 210 3.77 -25.54 10.42
C GLY A 210 4.71 -24.60 11.19
N GLU A 211 5.73 -24.10 10.53
CA GLU A 211 6.72 -23.17 11.12
C GLU A 211 6.26 -21.72 11.07
N TYR A 212 6.80 -20.88 11.94
CA TYR A 212 6.63 -19.42 11.84
C TYR A 212 7.37 -18.88 10.59
N ASP A 213 6.64 -18.69 9.48
CA ASP A 213 7.19 -18.33 8.16
C ASP A 213 6.75 -16.94 7.65
N GLY A 214 6.00 -16.20 8.49
CA GLY A 214 5.45 -14.88 8.17
C GLY A 214 4.12 -14.91 7.42
N THR A 215 3.52 -16.09 7.24
CA THR A 215 2.16 -16.24 6.69
C THR A 215 1.13 -15.48 7.54
N PHE A 216 1.32 -15.43 8.86
CA PHE A 216 0.39 -14.80 9.78
C PHE A 216 1.00 -13.62 10.53
N THR A 217 0.18 -12.62 10.88
CA THR A 217 0.57 -11.53 11.78
C THR A 217 1.18 -12.08 13.08
N GLN A 218 0.58 -13.14 13.60
CA GLN A 218 0.99 -13.82 14.83
C GLN A 218 2.30 -14.60 14.67
N ASP A 219 2.94 -14.64 13.50
CA ASP A 219 4.28 -15.20 13.37
C ASP A 219 5.38 -14.25 13.83
N PHE A 220 5.07 -12.97 13.92
CA PHE A 220 6.03 -11.93 14.30
C PHE A 220 5.87 -11.56 15.77
N GLU A 221 6.98 -11.11 16.35
CA GLU A 221 7.00 -10.46 17.66
C GLU A 221 7.86 -9.19 17.62
N TYR A 222 7.46 -8.20 18.41
CA TYR A 222 8.25 -7.00 18.58
C TYR A 222 9.49 -7.32 19.43
N SER A 223 10.66 -6.95 18.94
CA SER A 223 11.95 -7.14 19.60
C SER A 223 12.73 -5.84 19.54
N ALA A 224 12.65 -5.05 20.62
CA ALA A 224 13.28 -3.74 20.72
C ALA A 224 14.78 -3.81 20.37
N GLY A 225 15.24 -2.92 19.49
CA GLY A 225 16.64 -2.85 19.05
C GLY A 225 17.03 -3.84 17.93
N SER A 226 16.14 -4.73 17.49
CA SER A 226 16.36 -5.54 16.27
C SER A 226 16.33 -4.70 14.98
N GLY A 227 15.68 -3.54 15.04
CA GLY A 227 15.73 -2.45 14.07
C GLY A 227 15.91 -1.12 14.79
N ASN A 228 15.60 -0.02 14.09
CA ASN A 228 15.63 1.32 14.67
C ASN A 228 14.24 1.96 14.81
N LEU A 229 13.19 1.32 14.25
CA LEU A 229 11.81 1.76 14.43
C LEU A 229 11.20 1.14 15.69
N ASP A 230 10.26 1.86 16.30
CA ASP A 230 9.54 1.44 17.49
C ASP A 230 8.43 0.40 17.20
N GLU A 231 7.65 0.04 18.22
CA GLU A 231 6.56 -0.93 18.10
C GLU A 231 5.43 -0.50 17.15
N CYS A 232 5.29 0.81 16.88
CA CYS A 232 4.35 1.35 15.90
C CYS A 232 5.01 1.61 14.54
N ASN A 233 6.23 1.11 14.33
CA ASN A 233 6.99 1.28 13.10
C ASN A 233 7.32 2.74 12.79
N GLY A 234 7.59 3.55 13.82
CA GLY A 234 8.04 4.92 13.68
C GLY A 234 9.28 5.25 14.51
N ILE A 235 9.75 6.49 14.39
CA ILE A 235 10.95 7.00 15.07
C ILE A 235 10.87 8.53 15.14
N GLU A 236 11.54 9.13 16.12
CA GLU A 236 11.77 10.56 16.18
C GLU A 236 12.97 10.98 15.32
N ILE A 237 12.76 11.95 14.43
CA ILE A 237 13.77 12.55 13.56
C ILE A 237 13.80 14.04 13.84
N SER A 238 14.90 14.54 14.41
CA SER A 238 15.09 15.96 14.70
C SER A 238 13.98 16.58 15.56
N GLY A 239 13.45 15.85 16.54
CA GLY A 239 12.39 16.32 17.43
C GLY A 239 10.96 16.09 16.91
N GLU A 240 10.79 15.51 15.72
CA GLU A 240 9.49 15.18 15.16
C GLU A 240 9.33 13.66 14.99
N TYR A 241 8.25 13.11 15.53
CA TYR A 241 7.93 11.70 15.35
C TYR A 241 7.29 11.43 13.98
N ALA A 242 7.69 10.31 13.36
CA ALA A 242 7.23 9.91 12.04
C ALA A 242 7.08 8.40 11.92
N TYR A 243 6.07 7.96 11.17
CA TYR A 243 5.88 6.56 10.81
C TYR A 243 6.60 6.20 9.52
N PHE A 244 6.93 4.91 9.38
CA PHE A 244 7.49 4.37 8.15
C PHE A 244 6.64 3.24 7.60
N VAL A 245 6.50 3.23 6.27
CA VAL A 245 6.08 2.08 5.48
C VAL A 245 7.35 1.40 4.97
N THR A 246 7.47 0.10 5.18
CA THR A 246 8.72 -0.66 5.04
C THR A 246 8.55 -1.89 4.16
N ASP A 247 9.68 -2.46 3.71
CA ASP A 247 9.72 -3.69 2.92
C ASP A 247 9.69 -4.98 3.78
N ARG A 248 9.69 -4.81 5.11
CA ARG A 248 9.59 -5.87 6.11
C ARG A 248 8.41 -5.62 7.02
N PHE A 249 7.91 -6.69 7.64
CA PHE A 249 6.81 -6.63 8.61
C PHE A 249 7.11 -5.56 9.68
N PRO A 250 6.14 -4.68 10.00
CA PRO A 250 4.72 -4.80 9.70
C PRO A 250 4.28 -4.29 8.32
N PHE A 251 5.19 -3.85 7.46
CA PHE A 251 4.99 -3.23 6.15
C PHE A 251 4.30 -1.87 6.21
N VAL A 252 3.15 -1.81 6.88
CA VAL A 252 2.37 -0.63 7.24
C VAL A 252 2.25 -0.59 8.78
N PRO A 253 2.36 0.58 9.43
CA PRO A 253 2.21 0.71 10.88
C PRO A 253 0.97 0.00 11.44
N ARG A 254 1.11 -0.75 12.55
CA ARG A 254 -0.01 -1.47 13.21
C ARG A 254 -0.59 -0.73 14.41
N CYS A 255 0.02 0.38 14.80
CA CYS A 255 -0.47 1.24 15.85
C CYS A 255 -0.12 2.69 15.61
N LEU A 256 -0.79 3.56 16.36
CA LEU A 256 -0.65 4.99 16.34
C LEU A 256 -0.25 5.49 17.74
N LYS A 257 0.56 6.54 17.80
CA LYS A 257 1.18 7.09 19.00
C LYS A 257 0.33 8.22 19.56
N GLY A 258 -0.47 8.87 18.71
CA GLY A 258 -1.48 9.84 19.09
C GLY A 258 -2.90 9.26 19.04
N ASN A 259 -3.87 10.17 19.10
CA ASN A 259 -5.29 9.84 19.02
C ASN A 259 -5.75 9.84 17.55
N PRO A 260 -6.14 8.71 16.97
CA PRO A 260 -6.62 8.67 15.59
C PRO A 260 -7.96 9.39 15.42
N ASP A 261 -8.10 10.12 14.31
CA ASP A 261 -9.38 10.66 13.87
C ASP A 261 -10.27 9.55 13.27
N LYS A 262 -11.56 9.59 13.61
CA LYS A 262 -12.53 8.56 13.22
C LYS A 262 -12.83 8.55 11.72
N SER A 263 -12.49 9.62 10.98
CA SER A 263 -12.62 9.66 9.52
C SER A 263 -11.81 8.57 8.79
N PHE A 264 -10.82 7.97 9.45
CA PHE A 264 -10.04 6.85 8.93
C PHE A 264 -10.67 5.49 9.18
N PHE A 265 -11.74 5.42 9.98
CA PHE A 265 -12.34 4.17 10.38
C PHE A 265 -13.34 3.68 9.34
N HIS A 266 -13.35 2.37 9.09
CA HIS A 266 -14.34 1.79 8.20
C HIS A 266 -15.73 1.96 8.84
N ASN A 267 -16.62 2.71 8.17
CA ASN A 267 -17.98 2.89 8.67
C ASN A 267 -18.71 1.55 8.70
N SER A 268 -19.35 1.22 9.83
CA SER A 268 -20.16 0.01 10.03
C SER A 268 -21.42 -0.10 9.14
N GLY A 269 -21.57 0.77 8.14
CA GLY A 269 -22.74 0.90 7.26
C GLY A 269 -22.61 0.29 5.86
N ASP A 270 -21.41 -0.04 5.38
CA ASP A 270 -21.21 -0.52 3.99
C ASP A 270 -21.44 -2.04 3.80
N HIS A 271 -22.00 -2.71 4.80
CA HIS A 271 -22.42 -4.11 4.70
C HIS A 271 -23.84 -4.29 4.15
N HIS A 272 -24.23 -3.49 3.15
CA HIS A 272 -25.35 -3.89 2.30
C HIS A 272 -24.93 -5.05 1.40
N HIS A 273 -25.00 -6.24 1.99
CA HIS A 273 -25.11 -7.52 1.28
C HIS A 273 -26.09 -7.40 0.11
N LYS A 274 -25.57 -7.41 -1.12
CA LYS A 274 -26.31 -8.06 -2.21
C LYS A 274 -26.13 -9.56 -2.02
N LYS A 275 -27.19 -10.21 -1.57
CA LYS A 275 -27.37 -11.67 -1.61
C LYS A 275 -27.26 -12.17 -3.05
N SER A 276 -26.30 -13.04 -3.31
CA SER A 276 -26.35 -14.16 -4.27
C SER A 276 -25.01 -14.92 -4.07
N TYR A 277 -24.94 -16.22 -3.81
CA TYR A 277 -25.69 -17.36 -4.31
C TYR A 277 -25.91 -18.41 -3.20
N GLN A 278 -26.99 -19.17 -3.37
CA GLN A 278 -27.47 -20.26 -2.51
C GLN A 278 -26.55 -21.48 -2.51
N ASP A 279 -26.65 -22.20 -1.39
CA ASP A 279 -26.35 -23.64 -1.26
C ASP A 279 -26.81 -24.47 -2.45
N GLY A 280 -26.05 -25.53 -2.75
CA GLY A 280 -26.50 -26.60 -3.61
C GLY A 280 -25.42 -27.62 -3.93
N ASN A 281 -25.09 -28.50 -2.97
CA ASN A 281 -25.41 -29.94 -3.06
C ASN A 281 -24.41 -30.80 -2.25
N GLU A 282 -24.97 -31.44 -1.22
CA GLU A 282 -24.61 -32.79 -0.83
C GLU A 282 -24.76 -33.73 -2.04
N LYS A 283 -23.70 -34.49 -2.34
CA LYS A 283 -23.69 -35.95 -2.34
C LYS A 283 -22.26 -36.43 -2.11
#